data_AF-A0A8S3QLQ6-F1
#
_entry.id   AF-A0A8S3QLQ6-F1
#
_cell.length_a   1.000
_cell.length_b   1.000
_cell.length_c   1.000
_cell.angle_alpha   90.00
_cell.angle_beta   90.00
_cell.angle_gamma   90.00
#
_symmetry.space_group_name_H-M   'P 1'
#
loop_
_entity.id
_entity.type
_entity.pdbx_description
1 polymer ?
#
loop_
_entity_poly.entity_id
_entity_poly.type
_entity_poly.pdbx_seq_one_letter_code
_entity_poly.pdbx_strand_id
1 'polypeptide(L)'
;MEDSLKNIAEFLSTTKYNDKLINGLKDQKTITAVKDIAAVIPSLRCTRTANVVVASLKIVSIMATAAIPGFGPFASGIISVCSIILGTLWKDNEDNDSTIIKGIEAEELKTKVRGILATFHVSELYLCTLESKCQDVNQKDIDHMMSVIDLYQGSEILGNLRCDIENGINLEDVVKAKQIICLVNLYVRVAAIRSSMLWRMYSILTCQQKCPWFLEMYDSKVPHTSDVIRNIIKKEDDIHKQCLLFLTEPDCDTITILTLFNPSEHIEISTFVRSLGMEFQRLSDVLQGEFSISSERWKDYGLIMSSNGWGSMWGSYSPNENQNIFKFQEVSTEDSIFTIWSIRWPSWYVEMSRDRRCRGIDKSTKKIGPPAIWKILRLKNGHFMMSPLQWPCRYAYISQFGFSHLRGYDGNPGDSGTLIFEPKRNNI
;
A
#
# COMPACT_ATOMS: atom_id res chain seq x y z
N MET A 1 -12.84 7.64 -24.00
CA MET A 1 -11.81 7.03 -23.14
C MET A 1 -10.48 6.96 -23.85
N GLU A 2 -10.33 6.21 -24.96
CA GLU A 2 -9.11 6.24 -25.78
C GLU A 2 -8.76 7.63 -26.30
N ASP A 3 -9.74 8.38 -26.84
CA ASP A 3 -9.49 9.74 -27.34
C ASP A 3 -9.12 10.74 -26.23
N SER A 4 -9.74 10.63 -25.05
CA SER A 4 -9.41 11.47 -23.89
C SER A 4 -8.02 11.13 -23.35
N LEU A 5 -7.69 9.83 -23.22
CA LEU A 5 -6.37 9.34 -22.84
C LEU A 5 -5.28 9.76 -23.83
N LYS A 6 -5.59 9.73 -25.14
CA LYS A 6 -4.73 10.18 -26.23
C LYS A 6 -4.50 11.69 -26.19
N ASN A 7 -5.54 12.49 -25.91
CA ASN A 7 -5.41 13.94 -25.77
C ASN A 7 -4.59 14.35 -24.54
N ILE A 8 -4.75 13.68 -23.40
CA ILE A 8 -3.93 13.88 -22.18
C ILE A 8 -2.48 13.50 -22.46
N ALA A 9 -2.31 12.31 -23.03
CA ALA A 9 -1.04 11.79 -23.46
C ALA A 9 -0.31 12.78 -24.37
N GLU A 10 -0.98 13.34 -25.36
CA GLU A 10 -0.44 14.25 -26.36
C GLU A 10 -0.17 15.64 -25.79
N PHE A 11 -1.07 16.16 -24.93
CA PHE A 11 -0.85 17.39 -24.14
C PHE A 11 0.39 17.29 -23.26
N LEU A 12 0.57 16.16 -22.56
CA LEU A 12 1.67 15.94 -21.62
C LEU A 12 2.97 15.44 -22.29
N SER A 13 2.90 14.85 -23.49
CA SER A 13 4.06 14.35 -24.24
C SER A 13 4.58 15.30 -25.31
N THR A 14 4.00 16.49 -25.47
CA THR A 14 4.63 17.53 -26.28
C THR A 14 5.91 17.98 -25.59
N THR A 15 7.02 17.30 -25.91
CA THR A 15 8.40 17.58 -25.46
C THR A 15 8.76 19.06 -25.57
N LYS A 16 8.23 19.75 -26.59
CA LYS A 16 8.39 21.20 -26.79
C LYS A 16 7.81 22.08 -25.67
N TYR A 17 6.76 21.63 -24.98
CA TYR A 17 6.14 22.35 -23.86
C TYR A 17 6.90 22.07 -22.55
N ASN A 18 7.28 20.81 -22.30
CA ASN A 18 8.07 20.42 -21.12
C ASN A 18 9.46 21.10 -21.11
N ASP A 19 10.18 21.15 -22.24
CA ASP A 19 11.50 21.79 -22.27
C ASP A 19 11.41 23.32 -22.07
N LYS A 20 10.38 23.97 -22.63
CA LYS A 20 10.14 25.42 -22.40
C LYS A 20 9.70 25.72 -20.97
N LEU A 21 8.88 24.85 -20.37
CA LEU A 21 8.43 25.01 -18.99
C LEU A 21 9.58 24.76 -18.01
N ILE A 22 10.35 23.69 -18.20
CA ILE A 22 11.53 23.35 -17.38
C ILE A 22 12.60 24.44 -17.48
N ASN A 23 12.86 24.99 -18.67
CA ASN A 23 13.84 26.07 -18.85
C ASN A 23 13.38 27.43 -18.28
N GLY A 24 12.09 27.62 -18.02
CA GLY A 24 11.54 28.82 -17.37
C GLY A 24 11.45 28.73 -15.85
N LEU A 25 11.57 27.54 -15.29
CA LEU A 25 11.52 27.29 -13.84
C LEU A 25 12.89 27.54 -13.21
N LYS A 26 12.93 28.29 -12.10
CA LYS A 26 14.17 28.59 -11.36
C LYS A 26 14.37 27.71 -10.12
N ASP A 27 13.30 27.06 -9.66
CA ASP A 27 13.32 26.24 -8.46
C ASP A 27 13.58 24.77 -8.81
N GLN A 28 14.70 24.24 -8.30
CA GLN A 28 15.13 22.87 -8.56
C GLN A 28 14.11 21.84 -8.05
N LYS A 29 13.41 22.14 -6.95
CA LYS A 29 12.39 21.25 -6.38
C LYS A 29 11.19 21.10 -7.31
N THR A 30 10.74 22.21 -7.88
CA THR A 30 9.70 22.25 -8.91
C THR A 30 10.12 21.54 -10.19
N ILE A 31 11.37 21.71 -10.64
CA ILE A 31 11.89 21.01 -11.83
C ILE A 31 11.89 19.49 -11.62
N THR A 32 12.32 19.01 -10.45
CA THR A 32 12.32 17.59 -10.11
C THR A 32 10.90 17.03 -10.11
N ALA A 33 9.96 17.72 -9.45
CA ALA A 33 8.56 17.31 -9.43
C ALA A 33 7.92 17.22 -10.83
N VAL A 34 8.20 18.18 -11.72
CA VAL A 34 7.73 18.16 -13.11
C VAL A 34 8.30 16.96 -13.87
N LYS A 35 9.58 16.63 -13.68
CA LYS A 35 10.21 15.45 -14.29
C LYS A 35 9.61 14.15 -13.78
N ASP A 36 9.34 14.07 -12.48
CA ASP A 36 8.74 12.90 -11.86
C ASP A 36 7.30 12.69 -12.35
N ILE A 37 6.51 13.77 -12.50
CA ILE A 37 5.18 13.71 -13.12
C ILE A 37 5.28 13.25 -14.59
N ALA A 38 6.23 13.80 -15.36
CA ALA A 38 6.49 13.39 -16.75
C ALA A 38 6.81 11.89 -16.87
N ALA A 39 7.53 11.31 -15.90
CA ALA A 39 7.84 9.89 -15.87
C ALA A 39 6.62 9.01 -15.56
N VAL A 40 5.59 9.54 -14.90
CA VAL A 40 4.35 8.82 -14.58
C VAL A 40 3.37 8.82 -15.77
N ILE A 41 3.43 9.81 -16.65
CA ILE A 41 2.49 9.98 -17.78
C ILE A 41 2.35 8.78 -18.73
N PRO A 42 3.41 8.03 -19.09
CA PRO A 42 3.27 6.82 -19.89
C PRO A 42 2.36 5.76 -19.24
N SER A 43 2.32 5.68 -17.91
CA SER A 43 1.48 4.73 -17.18
C SER A 43 -0.01 5.10 -17.21
N LEU A 44 -0.34 6.37 -17.45
CA LEU A 44 -1.71 6.82 -17.71
C LEU A 44 -2.25 6.33 -19.06
N ARG A 45 -1.39 6.06 -20.04
CA ARG A 45 -1.78 5.52 -21.36
C ARG A 45 -2.16 4.04 -21.33
N CYS A 46 -2.01 3.38 -20.19
CA CYS A 46 -2.33 1.97 -20.05
C CYS A 46 -3.85 1.78 -19.89
N THR A 47 -4.41 0.77 -20.56
CA THR A 47 -5.85 0.46 -20.53
C THR A 47 -6.33 -0.19 -19.23
N ARG A 48 -5.42 -0.54 -18.30
CA ARG A 48 -5.77 -1.11 -17.00
C ARG A 48 -6.03 -0.03 -15.96
N THR A 49 -7.24 0.02 -15.41
CA THR A 49 -7.72 0.95 -14.38
C THR A 49 -6.78 1.13 -13.20
N ALA A 50 -6.25 0.03 -12.65
CA ALA A 50 -5.31 0.07 -11.54
C ALA A 50 -4.06 0.92 -11.85
N ASN A 51 -3.55 0.85 -13.10
CA ASN A 51 -2.39 1.64 -13.51
C ASN A 51 -2.71 3.13 -13.59
N VAL A 52 -3.95 3.48 -13.98
CA VAL A 52 -4.39 4.87 -13.99
C VAL A 52 -4.48 5.40 -12.57
N VAL A 53 -5.18 4.70 -11.65
CA VAL A 53 -5.30 5.12 -10.24
C VAL A 53 -3.93 5.29 -9.59
N VAL A 54 -3.02 4.34 -9.81
CA VAL A 54 -1.64 4.37 -9.31
C VAL A 54 -0.88 5.57 -9.86
N ALA A 55 -1.00 5.85 -11.15
CA ALA A 55 -0.38 7.03 -11.76
C ALA A 55 -0.94 8.34 -11.17
N SER A 56 -2.24 8.42 -10.93
CA SER A 56 -2.88 9.57 -10.27
C SER A 56 -2.36 9.80 -8.87
N LEU A 57 -2.29 8.75 -8.07
CA LEU A 57 -1.79 8.80 -6.69
C LEU A 57 -0.33 9.25 -6.64
N LYS A 58 0.51 8.78 -7.57
CA LYS A 58 1.90 9.24 -7.71
C LYS A 58 1.97 10.73 -8.06
N ILE A 59 1.13 11.19 -8.98
CA ILE A 59 1.06 12.61 -9.33
C ILE A 59 0.65 13.44 -8.11
N VAL A 60 -0.41 13.06 -7.38
CA VAL A 60 -0.85 13.73 -6.13
C VAL A 60 0.27 13.78 -5.09
N SER A 61 0.96 12.66 -4.88
CA SER A 61 2.11 12.58 -3.96
C SER A 61 3.24 13.56 -4.29
N ILE A 62 3.66 13.58 -5.56
CA ILE A 62 4.73 14.46 -6.05
C ILE A 62 4.35 15.93 -5.86
N MET A 63 3.06 16.25 -6.03
CA MET A 63 2.56 17.61 -5.87
C MET A 63 2.48 18.05 -4.41
N ALA A 64 1.99 17.18 -3.53
CA ALA A 64 1.92 17.43 -2.09
C ALA A 64 3.30 17.72 -1.49
N THR A 65 4.34 17.04 -1.98
CA THR A 65 5.73 17.24 -1.52
C THR A 65 6.40 18.47 -2.11
N ALA A 66 6.00 18.92 -3.30
CA ALA A 66 6.68 20.00 -4.02
C ALA A 66 6.23 21.42 -3.62
N ALA A 67 5.02 21.62 -3.08
CA ALA A 67 4.49 22.93 -2.66
C ALA A 67 4.65 24.06 -3.73
N ILE A 68 4.34 23.74 -4.99
CA ILE A 68 4.64 24.60 -6.15
C ILE A 68 3.60 25.73 -6.31
N PRO A 69 4.01 27.01 -6.33
CA PRO A 69 3.12 28.13 -6.67
C PRO A 69 2.96 28.29 -8.20
N GLY A 70 1.71 28.39 -8.72
CA GLY A 70 1.43 28.76 -10.12
C GLY A 70 0.89 27.65 -11.03
N PHE A 71 -0.07 26.87 -10.55
CA PHE A 71 -0.34 25.50 -10.98
C PHE A 71 -1.41 25.30 -12.09
N GLY A 72 -1.89 26.37 -12.72
CA GLY A 72 -3.02 26.31 -13.69
C GLY A 72 -2.91 25.27 -14.82
N PRO A 73 -1.74 25.04 -15.46
CA PRO A 73 -1.61 24.07 -16.56
C PRO A 73 -1.54 22.59 -16.11
N PHE A 74 -1.14 22.31 -14.87
CA PHE A 74 -1.06 20.94 -14.34
C PHE A 74 -2.40 20.46 -13.77
N ALA A 75 -3.28 21.38 -13.36
CA ALA A 75 -4.65 21.10 -12.95
C ALA A 75 -5.43 20.33 -14.02
N SER A 76 -5.28 20.65 -15.31
CA SER A 76 -6.00 19.94 -16.39
C SER A 76 -5.54 18.48 -16.58
N GLY A 77 -4.27 18.19 -16.33
CA GLY A 77 -3.75 16.82 -16.34
C GLY A 77 -4.35 16.00 -15.21
N ILE A 78 -4.51 16.59 -14.03
CA ILE A 78 -5.12 15.95 -12.85
C ILE A 78 -6.62 15.76 -13.06
N ILE A 79 -7.31 16.74 -13.63
CA ILE A 79 -8.73 16.67 -14.02
C ILE A 79 -8.98 15.43 -14.86
N SER A 80 -8.22 15.28 -15.92
CA SER A 80 -8.45 14.21 -16.86
C SER A 80 -8.14 12.84 -16.27
N VAL A 81 -7.09 12.76 -15.44
CA VAL A 81 -6.71 11.57 -14.69
C VAL A 81 -7.74 11.18 -13.63
N CYS A 82 -8.32 12.14 -12.91
CA CYS A 82 -9.38 11.90 -11.90
C CYS A 82 -10.73 11.55 -12.53
N SER A 83 -11.12 12.19 -13.63
CA SER A 83 -12.32 11.81 -14.39
C SER A 83 -12.16 10.44 -15.05
N ILE A 84 -10.93 10.02 -15.41
CA ILE A 84 -10.65 8.63 -15.80
C ILE A 84 -10.78 7.69 -14.60
N ILE A 85 -10.23 8.02 -13.42
CA ILE A 85 -10.42 7.20 -12.20
C ILE A 85 -11.91 7.00 -11.91
N LEU A 86 -12.71 8.05 -11.96
CA LEU A 86 -14.17 7.96 -11.71
C LEU A 86 -14.91 7.20 -12.81
N GLY A 87 -14.51 7.38 -14.08
CA GLY A 87 -15.07 6.64 -15.21
C GLY A 87 -14.67 5.15 -15.26
N THR A 88 -13.48 4.79 -14.76
CA THR A 88 -13.01 3.40 -14.67
C THR A 88 -13.52 2.69 -13.42
N LEU A 89 -13.71 3.41 -12.30
CA LEU A 89 -14.45 2.94 -11.12
C LEU A 89 -15.88 2.49 -11.47
N TRP A 90 -16.46 3.02 -12.55
CA TRP A 90 -17.76 2.62 -13.06
C TRP A 90 -17.70 1.38 -13.97
N LYS A 91 -16.65 1.22 -14.79
CA LYS A 91 -16.52 0.09 -15.74
C LYS A 91 -16.05 -1.22 -15.11
N ASP A 92 -15.11 -1.20 -14.17
CA ASP A 92 -14.57 -2.44 -13.58
C ASP A 92 -15.50 -3.09 -12.55
N ASN A 93 -16.47 -2.33 -12.00
CA ASN A 93 -17.46 -2.84 -11.05
C ASN A 93 -18.59 -3.64 -11.71
N GLU A 94 -18.73 -3.59 -13.04
CA GLU A 94 -19.71 -4.44 -13.75
C GLU A 94 -19.13 -5.83 -14.09
N ASP A 95 -17.82 -5.96 -14.34
CA ASP A 95 -17.27 -7.16 -14.97
C ASP A 95 -16.35 -8.07 -14.11
N ASN A 96 -15.67 -7.59 -13.05
CA ASN A 96 -14.52 -8.35 -12.52
C ASN A 96 -14.56 -8.91 -11.07
N ASP A 97 -15.57 -8.64 -10.23
CA ASP A 97 -15.50 -9.04 -8.80
C ASP A 97 -16.65 -9.94 -8.31
N SER A 98 -17.18 -10.80 -9.18
CA SER A 98 -18.27 -11.74 -8.83
C SER A 98 -17.84 -13.01 -8.07
N THR A 99 -16.54 -13.19 -7.77
CA THR A 99 -16.04 -14.44 -7.17
C THR A 99 -15.50 -14.35 -5.74
N ILE A 100 -15.12 -13.17 -5.24
CA ILE A 100 -14.46 -13.07 -3.92
C ILE A 100 -15.45 -12.74 -2.78
N ILE A 101 -16.59 -12.12 -3.07
CA ILE A 101 -17.62 -11.82 -2.05
C ILE A 101 -18.94 -12.46 -2.45
N LYS A 102 -19.10 -13.77 -2.20
CA LYS A 102 -20.41 -14.42 -2.22
C LYS A 102 -21.02 -14.34 -0.81
N GLY A 103 -21.93 -13.40 -0.64
CA GLY A 103 -22.70 -13.24 0.59
C GLY A 103 -23.44 -11.90 0.59
N ILE A 104 -24.50 -11.81 1.41
CA ILE A 104 -25.38 -10.64 1.60
C ILE A 104 -24.59 -9.34 1.90
N GLU A 105 -23.35 -9.44 2.38
CA GLU A 105 -22.40 -8.34 2.64
C GLU A 105 -21.82 -7.68 1.37
N ALA A 106 -21.77 -8.39 0.23
CA ALA A 106 -21.27 -7.83 -1.04
C ALA A 106 -22.19 -6.72 -1.58
N GLU A 107 -23.50 -6.93 -1.48
CA GLU A 107 -24.49 -5.95 -1.93
C GLU A 107 -24.59 -4.75 -0.99
N GLU A 108 -24.37 -4.95 0.31
CA GLU A 108 -24.24 -3.85 1.26
C GLU A 108 -23.01 -2.99 0.92
N LEU A 109 -21.86 -3.62 0.69
CA LEU A 109 -20.64 -2.92 0.29
C LEU A 109 -20.81 -2.19 -1.05
N LYS A 110 -21.44 -2.83 -2.05
CA LYS A 110 -21.76 -2.18 -3.34
C LYS A 110 -22.68 -0.97 -3.16
N THR A 111 -23.70 -1.09 -2.30
CA THR A 111 -24.63 0.01 -2.03
C THR A 111 -23.91 1.17 -1.33
N LYS A 112 -23.05 0.87 -0.34
CA LYS A 112 -22.16 1.85 0.30
C LYS A 112 -21.28 2.54 -0.75
N VAL A 113 -20.61 1.79 -1.62
CA VAL A 113 -19.78 2.32 -2.71
C VAL A 113 -20.57 3.24 -3.65
N ARG A 114 -21.78 2.85 -4.06
CA ARG A 114 -22.64 3.69 -4.91
C ARG A 114 -23.01 5.01 -4.23
N GLY A 115 -23.38 4.97 -2.94
CA GLY A 115 -23.69 6.18 -2.17
C GLY A 115 -22.48 7.12 -2.05
N ILE A 116 -21.30 6.55 -1.82
CA ILE A 116 -20.02 7.29 -1.78
C ILE A 116 -19.72 7.96 -3.13
N LEU A 117 -19.86 7.22 -4.23
CA LEU A 117 -19.61 7.74 -5.57
C LEU A 117 -20.58 8.86 -5.95
N ALA A 118 -21.88 8.67 -5.69
CA ALA A 118 -22.89 9.69 -5.94
C ALA A 118 -22.60 10.98 -5.16
N THR A 119 -22.15 10.83 -3.92
CA THR A 119 -21.74 11.95 -3.05
C THR A 119 -20.62 12.74 -3.71
N PHE A 120 -19.52 12.10 -4.11
CA PHE A 120 -18.36 12.81 -4.69
C PHE A 120 -18.54 13.30 -6.12
N HIS A 121 -19.41 12.68 -6.92
CA HIS A 121 -19.58 13.01 -8.33
C HIS A 121 -20.05 14.45 -8.56
N VAL A 122 -21.01 14.94 -7.75
CA VAL A 122 -21.52 16.31 -7.91
C VAL A 122 -20.43 17.34 -7.64
N SER A 123 -19.67 17.15 -6.55
CA SER A 123 -18.55 18.00 -6.20
C SER A 123 -17.44 17.96 -7.25
N GLU A 124 -17.19 16.79 -7.85
CA GLU A 124 -16.21 16.65 -8.92
C GLU A 124 -16.60 17.42 -10.18
N LEU A 125 -17.83 17.25 -10.67
CA LEU A 125 -18.33 18.00 -11.83
C LEU A 125 -18.25 19.51 -11.62
N TYR A 126 -18.56 19.95 -10.40
CA TYR A 126 -18.50 21.36 -10.05
C TYR A 126 -17.06 21.90 -10.03
N LEU A 127 -16.13 21.19 -9.38
CA LEU A 127 -14.70 21.53 -9.40
C LEU A 127 -14.14 21.56 -10.82
N CYS A 128 -14.53 20.60 -11.68
CA CYS A 128 -14.12 20.56 -13.08
C CYS A 128 -14.58 21.81 -13.83
N THR A 129 -15.82 22.25 -13.57
CA THR A 129 -16.37 23.46 -14.17
C THR A 129 -15.57 24.70 -13.74
N LEU A 130 -15.27 24.84 -12.45
CA LEU A 130 -14.51 25.99 -11.94
C LEU A 130 -13.07 26.02 -12.46
N GLU A 131 -12.40 24.88 -12.50
CA GLU A 131 -11.04 24.80 -13.02
C GLU A 131 -10.97 25.13 -14.51
N SER A 132 -11.99 24.78 -15.30
CA SER A 132 -12.08 25.17 -16.72
C SER A 132 -12.16 26.68 -16.94
N LYS A 133 -12.68 27.44 -15.96
CA LYS A 133 -12.73 28.89 -15.99
C LYS A 133 -11.38 29.54 -15.68
N CYS A 134 -10.43 28.83 -15.07
CA CYS A 134 -9.06 29.27 -14.77
C CYS A 134 -8.98 30.68 -14.14
N GLN A 135 -8.71 31.72 -14.92
CA GLN A 135 -8.59 33.12 -14.46
C GLN A 135 -9.93 33.87 -14.33
N ASP A 136 -11.02 33.31 -14.88
CA ASP A 136 -12.35 33.92 -14.86
C ASP A 136 -13.19 33.51 -13.64
N VAL A 137 -12.61 32.71 -12.72
CA VAL A 137 -13.25 32.36 -11.45
C VAL A 137 -13.35 33.63 -10.60
N ASN A 138 -14.58 34.07 -10.34
CA ASN A 138 -14.87 35.26 -9.53
C ASN A 138 -15.33 34.88 -8.11
N GLN A 139 -15.55 35.89 -7.26
CA GLN A 139 -15.98 35.67 -5.86
C GLN A 139 -17.27 34.85 -5.75
N LYS A 140 -18.25 35.08 -6.64
CA LYS A 140 -19.52 34.33 -6.62
C LYS A 140 -19.31 32.85 -6.93
N ASP A 141 -18.36 32.52 -7.80
CA ASP A 141 -17.98 31.15 -8.08
C ASP A 141 -17.31 30.48 -6.86
N ILE A 142 -16.47 31.21 -6.12
CA ILE A 142 -15.85 30.71 -4.88
C ILE A 142 -16.90 30.52 -3.78
N ASP A 143 -17.77 31.51 -3.56
CA ASP A 143 -18.84 31.42 -2.56
C ASP A 143 -19.77 30.26 -2.86
N HIS A 144 -20.09 30.05 -4.14
CA HIS A 144 -20.91 28.92 -4.54
C HIS A 144 -20.19 27.58 -4.35
N MET A 145 -18.89 27.49 -4.66
CA MET A 145 -18.06 26.32 -4.35
C MET A 145 -18.12 25.95 -2.87
N MET A 146 -17.93 26.92 -1.99
CA MET A 146 -17.96 26.69 -0.54
C MET A 146 -19.36 26.35 -0.03
N SER A 147 -20.42 26.73 -0.76
CA SER A 147 -21.80 26.35 -0.44
C SER A 147 -22.21 24.96 -0.94
N VAL A 148 -21.60 24.50 -2.04
CA VAL A 148 -21.95 23.23 -2.70
C VAL A 148 -21.08 22.08 -2.21
N ILE A 149 -19.80 22.34 -1.99
CA ILE A 149 -18.83 21.33 -1.58
C ILE A 149 -18.64 21.43 -0.07
N ASP A 150 -19.23 20.47 0.64
CA ASP A 150 -18.98 20.32 2.06
C ASP A 150 -17.52 19.89 2.28
N LEU A 151 -16.75 20.72 3.01
CA LEU A 151 -15.38 20.40 3.39
C LEU A 151 -15.28 19.11 4.19
N TYR A 152 -16.35 18.68 4.86
CA TYR A 152 -16.40 17.44 5.64
C TYR A 152 -16.92 16.26 4.82
N GLN A 153 -17.28 16.43 3.55
CA GLN A 153 -17.81 15.40 2.67
C GLN A 153 -16.91 14.17 2.59
N GLY A 154 -17.40 13.03 3.09
CA GLY A 154 -16.64 11.77 3.11
C GLY A 154 -15.78 11.55 4.36
N SER A 155 -15.69 12.52 5.28
CA SER A 155 -15.01 12.32 6.57
C SER A 155 -15.72 11.25 7.40
N GLU A 156 -17.05 11.26 7.44
CA GLU A 156 -17.84 10.24 8.13
C GLU A 156 -17.64 8.85 7.52
N ILE A 157 -17.64 8.76 6.19
CA ILE A 157 -17.37 7.51 5.45
C ILE A 157 -15.99 6.96 5.82
N LEU A 158 -14.96 7.81 5.80
CA LEU A 158 -13.60 7.41 6.17
C LEU A 158 -13.49 7.02 7.64
N GLY A 159 -14.20 7.72 8.54
CA GLY A 159 -14.29 7.38 9.95
C GLY A 159 -14.91 6.00 10.16
N ASN A 160 -16.01 5.70 9.49
CA ASN A 160 -16.69 4.40 9.58
C ASN A 160 -15.81 3.27 9.01
N LEU A 161 -15.22 3.46 7.83
CA LEU A 161 -14.30 2.48 7.24
C LEU A 161 -13.08 2.23 8.12
N ARG A 162 -12.53 3.28 8.73
CA ARG A 162 -11.43 3.16 9.69
C ARG A 162 -11.86 2.30 10.89
N CYS A 163 -13.00 2.59 11.50
CA CYS A 163 -13.53 1.79 12.61
C CYS A 163 -13.70 0.32 12.21
N ASP A 164 -14.24 0.05 11.02
CA ASP A 164 -14.44 -1.32 10.52
C ASP A 164 -13.09 -2.05 10.32
N ILE A 165 -12.07 -1.35 9.82
CA ILE A 165 -10.70 -1.87 9.68
C ILE A 165 -10.09 -2.15 11.07
N GLU A 166 -10.14 -1.18 11.98
CA GLU A 166 -9.57 -1.30 13.33
C GLU A 166 -10.23 -2.43 14.12
N ASN A 167 -11.55 -2.58 14.03
CA ASN A 167 -12.30 -3.68 14.65
C ASN A 167 -12.02 -5.05 14.01
N GLY A 168 -11.52 -5.04 12.77
CA GLY A 168 -11.17 -6.23 12.01
C GLY A 168 -9.73 -6.71 12.21
N ILE A 169 -8.86 -5.85 12.74
CA ILE A 169 -7.51 -6.23 13.16
C ILE A 169 -7.66 -7.14 14.40
N ASN A 170 -6.84 -8.20 14.50
CA ASN A 170 -6.96 -9.30 15.48
C ASN A 170 -7.98 -10.41 15.16
N LEU A 171 -8.26 -10.64 13.87
CA LEU A 171 -9.05 -11.80 13.44
C LEU A 171 -8.14 -12.94 12.97
N GLU A 172 -8.26 -14.10 13.60
CA GLU A 172 -7.62 -15.35 13.15
C GLU A 172 -8.29 -15.95 11.91
N ASP A 173 -9.41 -15.36 11.47
CA ASP A 173 -10.23 -15.85 10.37
C ASP A 173 -9.75 -15.31 9.01
N VAL A 174 -9.33 -16.21 8.13
CA VAL A 174 -8.88 -15.92 6.76
C VAL A 174 -9.94 -15.19 5.94
N VAL A 175 -11.22 -15.55 6.09
CA VAL A 175 -12.31 -14.92 5.34
C VAL A 175 -12.43 -13.47 5.74
N LYS A 176 -12.43 -13.20 7.05
CA LYS A 176 -12.49 -11.83 7.56
C LYS A 176 -11.23 -11.04 7.23
N ALA A 177 -10.05 -11.64 7.30
CA ALA A 177 -8.81 -10.96 6.92
C ALA A 177 -8.83 -10.50 5.44
N LYS A 178 -9.39 -11.31 4.54
CA LYS A 178 -9.63 -10.89 3.13
C LYS A 178 -10.63 -9.74 3.04
N GLN A 179 -11.71 -9.78 3.83
CA GLN A 179 -12.67 -8.67 3.90
C GLN A 179 -12.00 -7.37 4.37
N ILE A 180 -11.10 -7.44 5.36
CA ILE A 180 -10.36 -6.26 5.82
C ILE A 180 -9.46 -5.71 4.72
N ILE A 181 -8.79 -6.55 3.91
CA ILE A 181 -8.04 -6.06 2.74
C ILE A 181 -8.95 -5.32 1.76
N CYS A 182 -10.17 -5.81 1.52
CA CYS A 182 -11.15 -5.10 0.69
C CYS A 182 -11.56 -3.76 1.30
N LEU A 183 -11.78 -3.70 2.61
CA LEU A 183 -12.11 -2.46 3.32
C LEU A 183 -10.94 -1.46 3.28
N VAL A 184 -9.71 -1.91 3.42
CA VAL A 184 -8.50 -1.09 3.28
C VAL A 184 -8.41 -0.53 1.86
N ASN A 185 -8.66 -1.35 0.83
CA ASN A 185 -8.70 -0.88 -0.55
C ASN A 185 -9.77 0.20 -0.76
N LEU A 186 -10.98 -0.01 -0.21
CA LEU A 186 -12.04 0.98 -0.27
C LEU A 186 -11.67 2.27 0.47
N TYR A 187 -11.14 2.15 1.69
CA TYR A 187 -10.65 3.27 2.48
C TYR A 187 -9.64 4.11 1.69
N VAL A 188 -8.62 3.47 1.12
CA VAL A 188 -7.60 4.13 0.30
C VAL A 188 -8.21 4.86 -0.89
N ARG A 189 -9.15 4.22 -1.59
CA ARG A 189 -9.83 4.84 -2.75
C ARG A 189 -10.63 6.08 -2.34
N VAL A 190 -11.38 6.00 -1.25
CA VAL A 190 -12.14 7.15 -0.72
C VAL A 190 -11.21 8.27 -0.25
N ALA A 191 -10.15 7.91 0.47
CA ALA A 191 -9.15 8.85 0.97
C ALA A 191 -8.46 9.60 -0.17
N ALA A 192 -8.12 8.89 -1.25
CA ALA A 192 -7.54 9.45 -2.45
C ALA A 192 -8.48 10.44 -3.15
N ILE A 193 -9.76 10.09 -3.30
CA ILE A 193 -10.77 10.98 -3.91
C ILE A 193 -10.91 12.26 -3.09
N ARG A 194 -11.08 12.13 -1.77
CA ARG A 194 -11.24 13.26 -0.86
C ARG A 194 -10.00 14.16 -0.83
N SER A 195 -8.82 13.57 -0.70
CA SER A 195 -7.54 14.30 -0.75
C SER A 195 -7.41 15.08 -2.06
N SER A 196 -7.75 14.46 -3.19
CA SER A 196 -7.74 15.11 -4.50
C SER A 196 -8.67 16.32 -4.55
N MET A 197 -9.91 16.18 -4.06
CA MET A 197 -10.87 17.28 -4.02
C MET A 197 -10.39 18.46 -3.15
N LEU A 198 -9.86 18.17 -1.96
CA LEU A 198 -9.33 19.21 -1.08
C LEU A 198 -8.14 19.94 -1.72
N TRP A 199 -7.22 19.20 -2.36
CA TRP A 199 -6.11 19.80 -3.10
C TRP A 199 -6.57 20.66 -4.27
N ARG A 200 -7.65 20.28 -4.97
CA ARG A 200 -8.25 21.06 -6.06
C ARG A 200 -8.88 22.36 -5.53
N MET A 201 -9.68 22.28 -4.48
CA MET A 201 -10.23 23.48 -3.81
C MET A 201 -9.12 24.42 -3.35
N TYR A 202 -8.09 23.87 -2.71
CA TYR A 202 -6.92 24.63 -2.29
C TYR A 202 -6.21 25.30 -3.49
N SER A 203 -6.06 24.59 -4.60
CA SER A 203 -5.43 25.11 -5.82
C SER A 203 -6.24 26.24 -6.46
N ILE A 204 -7.57 26.10 -6.55
CA ILE A 204 -8.46 27.16 -7.05
C ILE A 204 -8.29 28.42 -6.18
N LEU A 205 -8.39 28.29 -4.86
CA LEU A 205 -8.26 29.42 -3.93
C LEU A 205 -6.89 30.10 -4.02
N THR A 206 -5.81 29.33 -4.10
CA THR A 206 -4.45 29.89 -4.15
C THR A 206 -4.10 30.52 -5.48
N CYS A 207 -4.67 30.04 -6.60
CA CYS A 207 -4.53 30.70 -7.89
C CYS A 207 -5.17 32.10 -7.89
N GLN A 208 -6.28 32.27 -7.16
CA GLN A 208 -6.97 33.57 -7.07
C GLN A 208 -6.28 34.58 -6.16
N GLN A 209 -5.35 34.16 -5.27
CA GLN A 209 -4.56 35.08 -4.44
C GLN A 209 -3.67 36.05 -5.23
N LYS A 210 -3.51 35.81 -6.53
CA LYS A 210 -2.79 36.72 -7.44
C LYS A 210 -3.71 37.74 -8.12
N CYS A 211 -5.02 37.63 -7.93
CA CYS A 211 -6.01 38.49 -8.58
C CYS A 211 -6.21 39.78 -7.75
N PRO A 212 -6.19 40.97 -8.37
CA PRO A 212 -6.33 42.25 -7.67
C PRO A 212 -7.58 42.33 -6.80
N TRP A 213 -8.72 41.84 -7.30
CA TRP A 213 -9.99 41.82 -6.57
C TRP A 213 -9.96 40.93 -5.31
N PHE A 214 -9.13 39.88 -5.30
CA PHE A 214 -8.99 38.99 -4.15
C PHE A 214 -8.11 39.63 -3.06
N LEU A 215 -7.10 40.40 -3.46
CA LEU A 215 -6.20 41.13 -2.57
C LEU A 215 -6.88 42.34 -1.91
N GLU A 216 -7.81 43.00 -2.60
CA GLU A 216 -8.55 44.16 -2.09
C GLU A 216 -9.60 43.77 -1.03
N MET A 217 -10.06 42.52 -1.02
CA MET A 217 -11.22 42.08 -0.24
C MET A 217 -10.86 41.46 1.12
N TYR A 218 -9.62 41.02 1.35
CA TYR A 218 -9.24 40.25 2.54
C TYR A 218 -8.27 40.99 3.47
N ASP A 219 -8.76 41.33 4.66
CA ASP A 219 -7.98 41.91 5.76
C ASP A 219 -7.02 40.86 6.35
N SER A 220 -5.78 41.27 6.59
CA SER A 220 -4.61 40.46 7.00
C SER A 220 -4.73 39.66 8.32
N LYS A 221 -5.88 39.70 9.00
CA LYS A 221 -6.10 39.16 10.35
C LYS A 221 -6.96 37.90 10.43
N VAL A 222 -7.61 37.49 9.33
CA VAL A 222 -8.43 36.26 9.29
C VAL A 222 -7.64 35.14 8.60
N PRO A 223 -7.56 33.91 9.14
CA PRO A 223 -6.90 32.80 8.45
C PRO A 223 -7.52 32.63 7.06
N HIS A 224 -6.70 32.64 6.02
CA HIS A 224 -7.21 32.47 4.66
C HIS A 224 -7.90 31.10 4.55
N THR A 225 -9.05 31.02 3.87
CA THR A 225 -9.76 29.74 3.65
C THR A 225 -8.84 28.67 3.04
N SER A 226 -7.85 29.06 2.24
CA SER A 226 -6.79 28.18 1.74
C SER A 226 -5.94 27.56 2.86
N ASP A 227 -5.64 28.31 3.92
CA ASP A 227 -4.89 27.81 5.07
C ASP A 227 -5.72 26.81 5.89
N VAL A 228 -7.03 27.05 6.00
CA VAL A 228 -7.96 26.09 6.61
C VAL A 228 -7.94 24.78 5.84
N ILE A 229 -8.10 24.81 4.51
CA ILE A 229 -8.06 23.59 3.68
C ILE A 229 -6.69 22.91 3.77
N ARG A 230 -5.60 23.67 3.74
CA ARG A 230 -4.24 23.11 3.90
C ARG A 230 -4.07 22.38 5.24
N ASN A 231 -4.63 22.94 6.32
CA ASN A 231 -4.58 22.31 7.63
C ASN A 231 -5.44 21.04 7.70
N ILE A 232 -6.59 21.02 7.03
CA ILE A 232 -7.42 19.81 6.90
C ILE A 232 -6.62 18.72 6.18
N ILE A 233 -6.01 19.02 5.02
CA ILE A 233 -5.20 18.06 4.26
C ILE A 233 -4.10 17.45 5.13
N LYS A 234 -3.33 18.29 5.84
CA LYS A 234 -2.26 17.80 6.74
C LYS A 234 -2.78 16.88 7.83
N LYS A 235 -3.91 17.24 8.45
CA LYS A 235 -4.53 16.44 9.51
C LYS A 235 -5.05 15.11 8.96
N GLU A 236 -5.56 15.09 7.74
CA GLU A 236 -5.99 13.87 7.06
C GLU A 236 -4.81 12.95 6.75
N ASP A 237 -3.69 13.48 6.25
CA ASP A 237 -2.49 12.68 6.04
C ASP A 237 -2.05 11.94 7.33
N ASP A 238 -2.10 12.62 8.47
CA ASP A 238 -1.78 12.02 9.77
C ASP A 238 -2.80 10.94 10.19
N ILE A 239 -4.09 11.17 9.94
CA ILE A 239 -5.15 10.17 10.20
C ILE A 239 -4.97 8.95 9.30
N HIS A 240 -4.67 9.14 8.01
CA HIS A 240 -4.44 8.08 7.05
C HIS A 240 -3.21 7.24 7.42
N LYS A 241 -2.11 7.89 7.83
CA LYS A 241 -0.92 7.21 8.37
C LYS A 241 -1.26 6.34 9.55
N GLN A 242 -1.97 6.88 10.54
CA GLN A 242 -2.36 6.11 11.73
C GLN A 242 -3.23 4.89 11.38
N CYS A 243 -4.20 5.06 10.49
CA CYS A 243 -5.09 3.97 10.06
C CYS A 243 -4.36 2.86 9.30
N LEU A 244 -3.34 3.22 8.51
CA LEU A 244 -2.64 2.29 7.61
C LEU A 244 -1.29 1.83 8.16
N LEU A 245 -0.88 2.28 9.35
CA LEU A 245 0.43 2.01 9.95
C LEU A 245 0.73 0.51 10.05
N PHE A 246 -0.29 -0.31 10.29
CA PHE A 246 -0.14 -1.76 10.40
C PHE A 246 0.40 -2.43 9.12
N LEU A 247 0.23 -1.80 7.96
CA LEU A 247 0.75 -2.30 6.69
C LEU A 247 2.28 -2.22 6.60
N THR A 248 2.89 -1.28 7.32
CA THR A 248 4.34 -1.02 7.32
C THR A 248 5.01 -1.40 8.62
N GLU A 249 4.26 -1.48 9.71
CA GLU A 249 4.71 -1.92 11.02
C GLU A 249 3.90 -3.13 11.49
N PRO A 250 4.28 -4.35 11.05
CA PRO A 250 3.61 -5.57 11.46
C PRO A 250 3.72 -5.84 12.96
N ASP A 251 2.67 -6.36 13.55
CA ASP A 251 2.66 -6.95 14.90
C ASP A 251 1.86 -8.25 14.88
N CYS A 252 1.80 -8.94 16.02
CA CYS A 252 1.12 -10.23 16.11
C CYS A 252 -0.35 -10.15 15.71
N ASP A 253 -1.05 -9.03 15.96
CA ASP A 253 -2.50 -8.92 15.72
C ASP A 253 -2.83 -8.72 14.23
N THR A 254 -1.85 -8.29 13.44
CA THR A 254 -2.02 -7.89 12.03
C THR A 254 -1.48 -8.92 11.04
N ILE A 255 -0.76 -9.94 11.52
CA ILE A 255 -0.10 -10.94 10.66
C ILE A 255 -1.04 -11.68 9.71
N THR A 256 -2.27 -11.97 10.11
CA THR A 256 -3.24 -12.72 9.28
C THR A 256 -3.51 -11.94 8.00
N ILE A 257 -3.81 -10.66 8.15
CA ILE A 257 -4.03 -9.72 7.05
C ILE A 257 -2.76 -9.59 6.22
N LEU A 258 -1.61 -9.37 6.85
CA LEU A 258 -0.35 -9.12 6.16
C LEU A 258 0.20 -10.33 5.41
N THR A 259 -0.11 -11.56 5.84
CA THR A 259 0.27 -12.75 5.04
C THR A 259 -0.53 -12.87 3.74
N LEU A 260 -1.76 -12.34 3.71
CA LEU A 260 -2.62 -12.32 2.53
C LEU A 260 -2.37 -11.09 1.64
N PHE A 261 -1.93 -9.98 2.22
CA PHE A 261 -1.74 -8.71 1.51
C PHE A 261 -0.38 -8.63 0.81
N ASN A 262 -0.33 -8.69 -0.51
CA ASN A 262 0.89 -8.47 -1.30
C ASN A 262 0.89 -7.06 -1.92
N PRO A 263 1.85 -6.17 -1.56
CA PRO A 263 1.95 -4.85 -2.19
C PRO A 263 1.99 -4.87 -3.72
N SER A 264 2.57 -5.91 -4.33
CA SER A 264 2.64 -6.07 -5.79
C SER A 264 1.29 -6.41 -6.43
N GLU A 265 0.36 -7.03 -5.68
CA GLU A 265 -1.00 -7.35 -6.13
C GLU A 265 -1.99 -6.22 -5.79
N HIS A 266 -1.68 -5.40 -4.78
CA HIS A 266 -2.49 -4.29 -4.30
C HIS A 266 -1.82 -2.94 -4.55
N ILE A 267 -1.58 -2.63 -5.83
CA ILE A 267 -0.76 -1.50 -6.25
C ILE A 267 -1.36 -0.15 -5.81
N GLU A 268 -2.69 -0.02 -5.76
CA GLU A 268 -3.35 1.20 -5.30
C GLU A 268 -3.07 1.47 -3.81
N ILE A 269 -3.21 0.44 -2.97
CA ILE A 269 -2.88 0.53 -1.54
C ILE A 269 -1.41 0.87 -1.39
N SER A 270 -0.53 0.14 -2.08
CA SER A 270 0.92 0.33 -1.93
C SER A 270 1.38 1.71 -2.39
N THR A 271 0.75 2.26 -3.43
CA THR A 271 1.05 3.61 -3.92
C THR A 271 0.55 4.68 -2.97
N PHE A 272 -0.67 4.53 -2.42
CA PHE A 272 -1.20 5.48 -1.46
C PHE A 272 -0.37 5.50 -0.16
N VAL A 273 -0.02 4.34 0.38
CA VAL A 273 0.84 4.21 1.57
C VAL A 273 2.20 4.91 1.35
N ARG A 274 2.82 4.72 0.18
CA ARG A 274 4.06 5.42 -0.19
C ARG A 274 3.87 6.93 -0.35
N SER A 275 2.72 7.37 -0.85
CA SER A 275 2.41 8.80 -0.98
C SER A 275 2.34 9.52 0.37
N LEU A 276 1.99 8.78 1.42
CA LEU A 276 2.00 9.25 2.81
C LEU A 276 3.42 9.25 3.42
N GLY A 277 4.45 8.85 2.66
CA GLY A 277 5.82 8.75 3.15
C GLY A 277 6.09 7.53 4.02
N MET A 278 5.25 6.49 3.92
CA MET A 278 5.47 5.22 4.62
C MET A 278 6.09 4.19 3.66
N GLU A 279 6.97 3.34 4.17
CA GLU A 279 7.62 2.30 3.38
C GLU A 279 7.26 0.91 3.88
N PHE A 280 6.93 0.02 2.95
CA PHE A 280 6.80 -1.40 3.25
C PHE A 280 8.18 -1.97 3.60
N GLN A 281 8.19 -2.92 4.54
CA GLN A 281 9.41 -3.64 4.90
C GLN A 281 10.07 -4.26 3.66
N ARG A 282 11.38 -4.06 3.54
CA ARG A 282 12.24 -4.75 2.58
C ARG A 282 13.22 -5.60 3.37
N LEU A 283 12.99 -6.91 3.38
CA LEU A 283 13.78 -7.83 4.19
C LEU A 283 15.05 -8.31 3.50
N SER A 284 15.26 -7.98 2.22
CA SER A 284 16.43 -8.45 1.44
C SER A 284 17.75 -7.99 2.06
N ASP A 285 17.82 -6.75 2.52
CA ASP A 285 19.00 -6.21 3.22
C ASP A 285 19.13 -6.76 4.65
N VAL A 286 18.01 -7.10 5.29
CA VAL A 286 17.95 -7.61 6.67
C VAL A 286 18.34 -9.09 6.73
N LEU A 287 17.98 -9.87 5.71
CA LEU A 287 18.16 -11.32 5.62
C LEU A 287 19.33 -11.69 4.71
N GLN A 288 20.25 -10.74 4.47
CA GLN A 288 21.50 -11.01 3.77
C GLN A 288 22.47 -11.73 4.70
N GLY A 289 22.86 -12.97 4.33
CA GLY A 289 23.85 -13.75 5.06
C GLY A 289 23.30 -15.04 5.63
N GLU A 290 23.92 -15.51 6.70
CA GLU A 290 23.66 -16.79 7.34
C GLU A 290 23.00 -16.58 8.69
N PHE A 291 21.94 -17.33 8.97
CA PHE A 291 21.15 -17.14 10.18
C PHE A 291 20.89 -18.46 10.87
N SER A 292 20.90 -18.45 12.21
CA SER A 292 20.15 -19.43 12.98
C SER A 292 18.76 -18.93 13.29
N ILE A 293 17.81 -19.86 13.32
CA ILE A 293 16.41 -19.59 13.62
C ILE A 293 16.09 -20.24 14.96
N SER A 294 15.55 -19.48 15.91
CA SER A 294 15.03 -20.00 17.18
C SER A 294 13.64 -19.44 17.46
N SER A 295 12.96 -19.96 18.48
CA SER A 295 11.68 -19.41 18.94
C SER A 295 11.93 -18.30 19.96
N GLU A 296 11.14 -17.24 19.93
CA GLU A 296 11.17 -16.20 20.97
C GLU A 296 10.94 -16.80 22.36
N ARG A 297 10.00 -17.75 22.46
CA ARG A 297 9.65 -18.44 23.70
C ARG A 297 10.77 -19.33 24.24
N TRP A 298 11.59 -19.90 23.34
CA TRP A 298 12.68 -20.81 23.69
C TRP A 298 13.96 -20.41 22.94
N LYS A 299 14.62 -19.35 23.41
CA LYS A 299 15.74 -18.71 22.70
C LYS A 299 16.94 -19.64 22.50
N ASP A 300 17.25 -20.47 23.48
CA ASP A 300 18.33 -21.48 23.41
C ASP A 300 17.97 -22.67 22.50
N TYR A 301 16.75 -22.68 21.94
CA TYR A 301 16.20 -23.78 21.17
C TYR A 301 16.21 -23.46 19.69
N GLY A 302 17.35 -23.77 19.05
CA GLY A 302 17.60 -23.50 17.65
C GLY A 302 17.01 -24.57 16.74
N LEU A 303 16.38 -24.13 15.65
CA LEU A 303 15.93 -24.98 14.56
C LEU A 303 17.13 -25.67 13.90
N ILE A 304 17.04 -26.98 13.71
CA ILE A 304 17.97 -27.77 12.93
C ILE A 304 17.25 -28.52 11.82
N MET A 305 17.97 -28.72 10.72
CA MET A 305 17.59 -29.65 9.66
C MET A 305 18.46 -30.91 9.77
N SER A 306 17.95 -32.04 9.30
CA SER A 306 18.72 -33.27 9.10
C SER A 306 18.46 -33.86 7.73
N SER A 307 19.52 -34.27 7.03
CA SER A 307 19.39 -35.12 5.85
C SER A 307 18.90 -36.53 6.19
N ASN A 308 19.25 -37.03 7.38
CA ASN A 308 18.76 -38.32 7.87
C ASN A 308 17.29 -38.16 8.25
N GLY A 309 16.43 -39.09 7.81
CA GLY A 309 15.00 -39.00 8.07
C GLY A 309 14.26 -38.03 7.15
N TRP A 310 14.66 -37.96 5.86
CA TRP A 310 13.88 -37.29 4.80
C TRP A 310 13.72 -35.78 5.02
N GLY A 311 14.77 -35.10 5.50
CA GLY A 311 14.73 -33.66 5.71
C GLY A 311 14.05 -33.26 7.00
N SER A 312 13.96 -34.14 7.99
CA SER A 312 13.26 -33.82 9.24
C SER A 312 13.81 -32.52 9.85
N MET A 313 12.88 -31.68 10.33
CA MET A 313 13.19 -30.40 10.98
C MET A 313 12.67 -30.40 12.42
N TRP A 314 13.52 -30.03 13.37
CA TRP A 314 13.18 -29.97 14.79
C TRP A 314 14.09 -29.00 15.53
N GLY A 315 13.74 -28.63 16.76
CA GLY A 315 14.57 -27.79 17.60
C GLY A 315 15.62 -28.58 18.39
N SER A 316 16.75 -27.94 18.71
CA SER A 316 17.79 -28.50 19.56
C SER A 316 18.38 -27.43 20.49
N TYR A 317 18.66 -27.81 21.74
CA TYR A 317 19.44 -27.00 22.68
C TYR A 317 20.95 -27.06 22.42
N SER A 318 21.39 -28.01 21.58
CA SER A 318 22.80 -28.21 21.25
C SER A 318 22.90 -28.56 19.77
N PRO A 319 22.64 -27.59 18.87
CA PRO A 319 22.78 -27.83 17.45
C PRO A 319 24.25 -28.12 17.10
N ASN A 320 24.49 -29.16 16.29
CA ASN A 320 25.82 -29.34 15.70
C ASN A 320 26.14 -28.15 14.78
N GLU A 321 27.43 -27.82 14.67
CA GLU A 321 27.91 -26.78 13.77
C GLU A 321 27.35 -27.03 12.34
N ASN A 322 26.71 -26.00 11.79
CA ASN A 322 26.08 -25.92 10.47
C ASN A 322 24.68 -26.56 10.28
N GLN A 323 24.16 -27.38 11.19
CA GLN A 323 22.78 -27.93 11.04
C GLN A 323 21.68 -26.90 11.30
N ASN A 324 22.01 -25.85 12.06
CA ASN A 324 21.13 -24.76 12.46
C ASN A 324 21.33 -23.50 11.63
N ILE A 325 22.06 -23.56 10.51
CA ILE A 325 22.40 -22.38 9.71
C ILE A 325 21.63 -22.43 8.39
N PHE A 326 20.91 -21.35 8.12
CA PHE A 326 20.05 -21.18 6.95
C PHE A 326 20.41 -19.90 6.19
N LYS A 327 20.14 -19.89 4.89
CA LYS A 327 20.10 -18.67 4.06
C LYS A 327 18.72 -18.46 3.49
N PHE A 328 18.44 -17.20 3.21
CA PHE A 328 17.22 -16.75 2.57
C PHE A 328 17.56 -16.33 1.14
N GLN A 329 16.92 -16.99 0.17
CA GLN A 329 16.97 -16.54 -1.22
C GLN A 329 15.66 -15.84 -1.54
N GLU A 330 15.78 -14.57 -1.89
CA GLU A 330 14.69 -13.71 -2.29
C GLU A 330 13.97 -14.20 -3.56
N VAL A 331 12.64 -14.12 -3.53
CA VAL A 331 11.73 -14.41 -4.64
C VAL A 331 10.98 -13.14 -5.06
N SER A 332 10.53 -12.32 -4.09
CA SER A 332 9.96 -10.99 -4.32
C SER A 332 10.40 -10.04 -3.20
N THR A 333 11.11 -8.97 -3.59
CA THR A 333 11.56 -7.90 -2.68
C THR A 333 10.40 -7.18 -2.03
N GLU A 334 9.43 -6.80 -2.85
CA GLU A 334 8.34 -5.90 -2.46
C GLU A 334 7.36 -6.60 -1.52
N ASP A 335 7.20 -7.92 -1.68
CA ASP A 335 6.25 -8.73 -0.91
C ASP A 335 6.91 -9.48 0.26
N SER A 336 8.23 -9.32 0.44
CA SER A 336 9.04 -10.05 1.43
C SER A 336 8.87 -11.58 1.34
N ILE A 337 9.02 -12.09 0.11
CA ILE A 337 8.87 -13.52 -0.20
C ILE A 337 10.24 -14.14 -0.45
N PHE A 338 10.51 -15.26 0.22
CA PHE A 338 11.80 -15.95 0.23
C PHE A 338 11.64 -17.46 0.09
N THR A 339 12.69 -18.11 -0.39
CA THR A 339 12.94 -19.53 -0.12
C THR A 339 14.02 -19.62 0.96
N ILE A 340 13.97 -20.68 1.78
CA ILE A 340 14.89 -20.87 2.90
C ILE A 340 15.62 -22.19 2.67
N TRP A 341 16.96 -22.20 2.72
CA TRP A 341 17.73 -23.44 2.55
C TRP A 341 18.78 -23.64 3.63
N SER A 342 19.18 -24.89 3.84
CA SER A 342 20.26 -25.24 4.77
C SER A 342 21.63 -24.99 4.15
N ILE A 343 22.57 -24.44 4.93
CA ILE A 343 23.98 -24.33 4.49
C ILE A 343 24.67 -25.69 4.45
N ARG A 344 24.38 -26.57 5.42
CA ARG A 344 24.96 -27.91 5.46
C ARG A 344 24.47 -28.79 4.31
N TRP A 345 23.23 -28.59 3.86
CA TRP A 345 22.68 -29.28 2.69
C TRP A 345 22.13 -28.26 1.69
N PRO A 346 22.99 -27.70 0.81
CA PRO A 346 22.62 -26.57 -0.06
C PRO A 346 21.48 -26.84 -1.05
N SER A 347 21.19 -28.10 -1.37
CA SER A 347 20.06 -28.46 -2.23
C SER A 347 18.74 -28.61 -1.45
N TRP A 348 18.75 -28.50 -0.12
CA TRP A 348 17.60 -28.77 0.75
C TRP A 348 16.93 -27.48 1.22
N TYR A 349 15.66 -27.32 0.86
CA TYR A 349 14.84 -26.15 1.15
C TYR A 349 13.80 -26.45 2.22
N VAL A 350 13.40 -25.45 2.99
CA VAL A 350 12.33 -25.61 3.99
C VAL A 350 10.97 -25.60 3.28
N GLU A 351 10.23 -26.70 3.41
CA GLU A 351 8.87 -26.88 2.90
C GLU A 351 7.92 -27.10 4.09
N MET A 352 6.71 -26.53 4.04
CA MET A 352 5.61 -27.01 4.86
C MET A 352 4.78 -28.01 4.07
N SER A 353 4.34 -29.12 4.66
CA SER A 353 3.40 -30.04 4.05
C SER A 353 1.96 -29.75 4.48
N ARG A 354 1.01 -30.37 3.77
CA ARG A 354 -0.44 -30.18 4.00
C ARG A 354 -0.85 -30.55 5.44
N ASP A 355 -0.20 -31.55 6.03
CA ASP A 355 -0.40 -32.01 7.41
C ASP A 355 0.31 -31.14 8.47
N ARG A 356 0.80 -29.96 8.06
CA ARG A 356 1.44 -28.94 8.91
C ARG A 356 2.82 -29.34 9.43
N ARG A 357 3.45 -30.37 8.88
CA ARG A 357 4.86 -30.66 9.21
C ARG A 357 5.77 -29.81 8.35
N CYS A 358 6.84 -29.28 8.94
CA CYS A 358 7.91 -28.67 8.17
C CYS A 358 9.04 -29.67 7.98
N ARG A 359 9.63 -29.68 6.78
CA ARG A 359 10.71 -30.57 6.39
C ARG A 359 11.58 -29.95 5.30
N GLY A 360 12.77 -30.49 5.14
CA GLY A 360 13.65 -30.26 4.03
C GLY A 360 13.17 -30.97 2.76
N ILE A 361 13.18 -30.27 1.65
CA ILE A 361 12.93 -30.82 0.31
C ILE A 361 14.18 -30.64 -0.55
N ASP A 362 14.68 -31.74 -1.12
CA ASP A 362 15.85 -31.70 -2.00
C ASP A 362 15.45 -31.26 -3.42
N LYS A 363 15.91 -30.09 -3.83
CA LYS A 363 15.68 -29.48 -5.16
C LYS A 363 16.17 -30.37 -6.31
N SER A 364 17.15 -31.24 -6.07
CA SER A 364 17.62 -32.21 -7.08
C SER A 364 16.56 -33.29 -7.38
N THR A 365 15.66 -33.56 -6.44
CA THR A 365 14.64 -34.61 -6.55
C THR A 365 13.25 -34.06 -6.87
N LYS A 366 12.96 -32.82 -6.45
CA LYS A 366 11.63 -32.21 -6.61
C LYS A 366 11.75 -30.71 -6.83
N LYS A 367 10.96 -30.17 -7.77
CA LYS A 367 10.87 -28.73 -8.03
C LYS A 367 10.38 -27.98 -6.78
N ILE A 368 11.04 -26.89 -6.43
CA ILE A 368 10.61 -25.97 -5.37
C ILE A 368 9.32 -25.28 -5.83
N GLY A 369 8.27 -25.44 -5.05
CA GLY A 369 6.94 -24.90 -5.32
C GLY A 369 6.42 -24.03 -4.17
N PRO A 370 5.17 -23.55 -4.26
CA PRO A 370 4.55 -22.68 -3.26
C PRO A 370 4.64 -23.14 -1.79
N PRO A 371 4.63 -24.46 -1.46
CA PRO A 371 4.82 -24.92 -0.08
C PRO A 371 6.20 -24.66 0.54
N ALA A 372 7.21 -24.37 -0.29
CA ALA A 372 8.59 -24.06 0.13
C ALA A 372 8.98 -22.60 -0.14
N ILE A 373 8.02 -21.78 -0.57
CA ILE A 373 8.16 -20.34 -0.72
C ILE A 373 7.41 -19.69 0.44
N TRP A 374 8.09 -18.83 1.17
CA TRP A 374 7.68 -18.29 2.45
C TRP A 374 7.51 -16.78 2.34
N LYS A 375 6.37 -16.29 2.82
CA LYS A 375 6.24 -14.89 3.16
C LYS A 375 6.78 -14.69 4.58
N ILE A 376 7.71 -13.76 4.72
CA ILE A 376 8.37 -13.45 5.99
C ILE A 376 7.99 -12.02 6.38
N LEU A 377 7.58 -11.84 7.62
CA LEU A 377 7.24 -10.55 8.19
C LEU A 377 8.16 -10.29 9.38
N ARG A 378 8.79 -9.11 9.42
CA ARG A 378 9.48 -8.60 10.60
C ARG A 378 8.50 -7.79 11.43
N LEU A 379 8.34 -8.18 12.69
CA LEU A 379 7.45 -7.54 13.64
C LEU A 379 8.09 -6.28 14.23
N LYS A 380 7.28 -5.40 14.84
CA LYS A 380 7.72 -4.18 15.56
C LYS A 380 8.81 -4.45 16.61
N ASN A 381 8.78 -5.61 17.27
CA ASN A 381 9.80 -6.01 18.25
C ASN A 381 11.11 -6.49 17.62
N GLY A 382 11.22 -6.50 16.29
CA GLY A 382 12.39 -6.93 15.54
C GLY A 382 12.46 -8.44 15.27
N HIS A 383 11.53 -9.23 15.81
CA HIS A 383 11.42 -10.66 15.55
C HIS A 383 10.65 -10.94 14.25
N PHE A 384 10.49 -12.22 13.90
CA PHE A 384 9.98 -12.63 12.61
C PHE A 384 8.82 -13.62 12.75
N MET A 385 7.91 -13.57 11.77
CA MET A 385 6.95 -14.63 11.52
C MET A 385 7.01 -15.03 10.06
N MET A 386 6.72 -16.31 9.78
CA MET A 386 6.73 -16.81 8.41
C MET A 386 5.59 -17.78 8.13
N SER A 387 5.01 -17.65 6.94
CA SER A 387 3.90 -18.49 6.43
C SER A 387 4.23 -18.93 5.01
N PRO A 388 3.94 -20.19 4.61
CA PRO A 388 4.15 -20.62 3.24
C PRO A 388 3.08 -19.98 2.33
N LEU A 389 3.45 -19.64 1.09
CA LEU A 389 2.50 -19.06 0.12
C LEU A 389 1.33 -19.99 -0.19
N GLN A 390 1.54 -21.31 -0.15
CA GLN A 390 0.50 -22.28 -0.42
C GLN A 390 -0.66 -22.24 0.60
N TRP A 391 -0.35 -21.93 1.86
CA TRP A 391 -1.31 -21.84 2.95
C TRP A 391 -1.03 -20.55 3.73
N PRO A 392 -1.49 -19.39 3.22
CA PRO A 392 -1.43 -18.17 3.99
C PRO A 392 -2.21 -18.35 5.30
N CYS A 393 -1.82 -17.61 6.34
CA CYS A 393 -2.34 -17.75 7.71
C CYS A 393 -1.98 -19.08 8.41
N ARG A 394 -1.01 -19.82 7.88
CA ARG A 394 -0.42 -20.98 8.55
C ARG A 394 1.03 -20.70 8.93
N TYR A 395 1.26 -20.40 10.20
CA TYR A 395 2.55 -19.88 10.65
C TYR A 395 3.46 -20.98 11.14
N ALA A 396 4.75 -20.86 10.79
CA ALA A 396 5.76 -21.75 11.33
C ALA A 396 5.97 -21.47 12.83
N TYR A 397 5.95 -22.52 13.63
CA TYR A 397 6.30 -22.47 15.06
C TYR A 397 7.10 -23.70 15.45
N ILE A 398 7.95 -23.56 16.47
CA ILE A 398 8.75 -24.66 17.00
C ILE A 398 8.00 -25.23 18.21
N SER A 399 7.49 -26.46 18.13
CA SER A 399 6.86 -27.11 19.30
C SER A 399 7.93 -27.54 20.31
N GLN A 400 7.66 -27.44 21.61
CA GLN A 400 8.47 -28.08 22.66
C GLN A 400 8.00 -29.51 22.98
N PHE A 401 6.76 -29.87 22.63
CA PHE A 401 6.16 -31.16 22.96
C PHE A 401 6.33 -32.17 21.82
N GLY A 402 6.88 -33.36 22.13
CA GLY A 402 6.98 -34.52 21.24
C GLY A 402 7.90 -34.29 20.03
N PHE A 403 9.17 -34.71 20.12
CA PHE A 403 10.24 -34.57 19.10
C PHE A 403 10.47 -33.14 18.56
N SER A 404 9.76 -32.16 19.09
CA SER A 404 9.97 -30.72 18.93
C SER A 404 10.15 -30.24 17.50
N HIS A 405 9.26 -30.69 16.62
CA HIS A 405 9.30 -30.37 15.21
C HIS A 405 8.90 -28.92 14.93
N LEU A 406 9.47 -28.37 13.86
CA LEU A 406 8.90 -27.19 13.20
C LEU A 406 7.58 -27.60 12.56
N ARG A 407 6.51 -26.88 12.88
CA ARG A 407 5.16 -27.17 12.40
C ARG A 407 4.43 -25.90 11.98
N GLY A 408 3.37 -26.07 11.20
CA GLY A 408 2.39 -25.04 10.92
C GLY A 408 1.34 -24.96 12.02
N TYR A 409 1.00 -23.75 12.44
CA TYR A 409 -0.14 -23.42 13.28
C TYR A 409 -1.17 -22.69 12.42
N ASP A 410 -2.45 -23.09 12.46
CA ASP A 410 -3.50 -22.41 11.72
C ASP A 410 -4.01 -21.22 12.57
N GLY A 411 -4.03 -20.01 12.02
CA GLY A 411 -4.37 -18.79 12.77
C GLY A 411 -3.15 -18.18 13.49
N ASN A 412 -3.36 -17.18 14.35
CA ASN A 412 -2.27 -16.46 15.01
C ASN A 412 -1.63 -17.31 16.12
N PRO A 413 -0.34 -17.68 16.02
CA PRO A 413 0.32 -18.49 17.04
C PRO A 413 0.79 -17.68 18.27
N GLY A 414 0.61 -16.34 18.25
CA GLY A 414 1.18 -15.43 19.24
C GLY A 414 2.69 -15.62 19.39
N ASP A 415 3.21 -15.44 20.60
CA ASP A 415 4.63 -15.56 20.94
C ASP A 415 5.23 -16.93 20.57
N SER A 416 4.41 -17.98 20.46
CA SER A 416 4.91 -19.33 20.14
C SER A 416 5.35 -19.46 18.68
N GLY A 417 4.76 -18.67 17.77
CA GLY A 417 5.17 -18.61 16.36
C GLY A 417 6.09 -17.44 16.03
N THR A 418 6.44 -16.61 17.02
CA THR A 418 7.45 -15.58 16.86
C THR A 418 8.85 -16.22 16.87
N LEU A 419 9.64 -15.90 15.85
CA LEU A 419 10.95 -16.47 15.58
C LEU A 419 12.03 -15.39 15.69
N ILE A 420 13.18 -15.79 16.21
CA ILE A 420 14.39 -14.96 16.24
C ILE A 420 15.31 -15.45 15.13
N PHE A 421 15.73 -14.54 14.24
CA PHE A 421 16.76 -14.81 13.25
C PHE A 421 18.07 -14.18 13.70
N GLU A 422 18.99 -14.99 14.19
CA GLU A 422 20.28 -14.53 14.67
C GLU A 422 21.33 -14.64 13.56
N PRO A 423 21.95 -13.52 13.14
CA PRO A 423 23.03 -13.55 12.16
C PRO A 423 24.21 -14.37 12.71
N LYS A 424 24.69 -15.33 11.93
CA LYS A 424 25.99 -15.97 12.16
C LYS A 424 27.02 -15.15 11.41
N ARG A 425 27.95 -14.55 12.15
CA ARG A 425 29.07 -13.80 11.56
C ARG A 425 29.78 -14.73 10.58
N ASN A 426 29.93 -14.28 9.34
CA ASN A 426 30.95 -14.82 8.46
C ASN A 426 32.27 -14.70 9.23
N ASN A 427 32.92 -15.82 9.50
CA ASN A 427 34.36 -15.80 9.76
C ASN A 427 34.99 -15.28 8.47
N ILE A 428 35.19 -13.96 8.39
CA ILE A 428 36.07 -13.34 7.39
C ILE A 428 37.50 -13.66 7.79
#